data_AF-A0A3D0DWK7-F1
#
_entry.id   AF-A0A3D0DWK7-F1
#
_cell.length_a   1.000
_cell.length_b   1.000
_cell.length_c   1.000
_cell.angle_alpha   90.00
_cell.angle_beta   90.00
_cell.angle_gamma   90.00
#
_symmetry.space_group_name_H-M   'P 1'
#
loop_
_entity.id
_entity.type
_entity.pdbx_description
1 polymer ?
#
loop_
_entity_poly.entity_id
_entity_poly.type
_entity_poly.pdbx_seq_one_letter_code
_entity_poly.pdbx_strand_id
1 'polypeptide(L)'
;MRTDTPKFIASQSILWLHADGTETMIDARIGEPYQVDTRTWACPAALEGFDGRYPDIFGDGSMQALSLAMRLIATRLGHMLENNAQ
;
A
#
# COMPACT_ATOMS: atom_id res chain seq x y z
N MET A 1 -9.29 10.35 5.83
CA MET A 1 -10.35 9.36 6.13
C MET A 1 -9.76 7.97 5.93
N ARG A 2 -10.07 7.03 6.83
CA ARG A 2 -9.54 5.67 6.79
C ARG A 2 -10.65 4.72 7.23
N THR A 3 -11.06 3.77 6.39
CA THR A 3 -12.03 2.75 6.79
C THR A 3 -11.45 1.90 7.92
N ASP A 4 -12.20 1.58 8.97
CA ASP A 4 -11.62 0.89 10.13
C ASP A 4 -11.30 -0.58 9.83
N THR A 5 -12.09 -1.22 8.97
CA THR A 5 -11.98 -2.64 8.62
C THR A 5 -11.88 -2.83 7.11
N PRO A 6 -10.72 -2.52 6.48
CA PRO A 6 -10.55 -2.70 5.05
C PRO A 6 -10.58 -4.19 4.69
N LYS A 7 -11.32 -4.54 3.64
CA LYS A 7 -11.20 -5.86 3.01
C LYS A 7 -10.04 -5.84 2.03
N PHE A 8 -8.98 -6.58 2.32
CA PHE A 8 -7.85 -6.74 1.40
C PHE A 8 -8.18 -7.75 0.30
N ILE A 9 -7.94 -7.37 -0.95
CA ILE A 9 -8.23 -8.19 -2.14
C ILE A 9 -6.96 -8.70 -2.83
N ALA A 10 -5.80 -8.12 -2.52
CA ALA A 10 -4.51 -8.61 -2.96
C ALA A 10 -3.46 -8.41 -1.86
N SER A 11 -2.56 -9.38 -1.73
CA SER A 11 -1.46 -9.34 -0.76
C SER A 11 -0.24 -10.08 -1.28
N GLN A 12 0.94 -9.61 -0.90
CA GLN A 12 2.22 -10.26 -1.17
C GLN A 12 3.13 -10.08 0.05
N SER A 13 3.65 -11.19 0.59
CA SER A 13 4.71 -11.16 1.61
C SER A 13 6.08 -11.07 0.94
N ILE A 14 6.94 -10.21 1.45
CA ILE A 14 8.26 -9.88 0.91
C ILE A 14 9.26 -9.96 2.05
N LEU A 15 10.27 -10.82 1.91
CA LEU A 15 11.41 -10.83 2.82
C LEU A 15 12.41 -9.76 2.38
N TRP A 16 12.65 -8.77 3.24
CA TRP A 16 13.67 -7.75 3.01
C TRP A 16 14.91 -8.08 3.82
N LEU A 17 16.03 -8.27 3.12
CA LEU A 17 17.36 -8.48 3.68
C LEU A 17 18.10 -7.13 3.76
N HIS A 18 18.51 -6.74 4.96
CA HIS A 18 19.29 -5.52 5.21
C HIS A 18 20.79 -5.77 5.00
N ALA A 19 21.54 -4.69 4.79
CA ALA A 19 22.99 -4.77 4.57
C ALA A 19 23.76 -5.34 5.79
N ASP A 20 23.22 -5.17 7.00
CA ASP A 20 23.76 -5.73 8.24
C ASP A 20 23.42 -7.22 8.45
N GLY A 21 22.70 -7.83 7.50
CA GLY A 21 22.27 -9.23 7.54
C GLY A 21 21.00 -9.45 8.36
N THR A 22 20.37 -8.40 8.90
CA THR A 22 19.06 -8.53 9.52
C THR A 22 17.96 -8.69 8.48
N GLU A 23 16.81 -9.24 8.91
CA GLU A 23 15.68 -9.50 8.03
C GLU A 23 14.43 -8.79 8.53
N THR A 24 13.60 -8.30 7.62
CA THR A 24 12.27 -7.76 7.92
C THR A 24 11.25 -8.35 6.96
N MET A 25 10.19 -8.92 7.52
CA MET A 25 9.05 -9.37 6.72
C MET A 25 8.12 -8.18 6.46
N ILE A 26 7.85 -7.93 5.18
CA ILE A 26 6.91 -6.90 4.74
C ILE A 26 5.68 -7.58 4.12
N ASP A 27 4.50 -7.16 4.53
CA ASP A 27 3.27 -7.52 3.83
C ASP A 27 2.72 -6.33 3.04
N ALA A 28 2.84 -6.39 1.72
CA ALA A 28 2.20 -5.45 0.82
C ALA A 28 0.74 -5.87 0.60
N ARG A 29 -0.21 -4.95 0.83
CA ARG A 29 -1.65 -5.25 0.75
C ARG A 29 -2.41 -4.13 0.04
N ILE A 30 -3.34 -4.52 -0.81
CA ILE A 30 -4.28 -3.63 -1.51
C ILE A 30 -5.71 -3.99 -1.13
N GLY A 31 -6.47 -2.98 -0.71
CA GLY A 31 -7.87 -3.07 -0.31
C GLY A 31 -8.83 -3.11 -1.49
N GLU A 32 -10.06 -3.55 -1.22
CA GLU A 32 -11.20 -3.34 -2.11
C GLU A 32 -11.50 -1.84 -2.18
N PRO A 33 -11.54 -1.23 -3.38
CA PRO A 33 -12.01 0.13 -3.53
C PRO A 33 -13.46 0.24 -3.05
N TYR A 34 -13.76 1.30 -2.32
CA TYR A 34 -15.10 1.54 -1.79
C TYR A 34 -15.53 2.98 -2.07
N GLN A 35 -16.83 3.16 -2.26
CA GLN A 35 -17.42 4.46 -2.51
C GLN A 35 -17.52 5.25 -1.20
N VAL A 36 -16.99 6.48 -1.20
CA VAL A 36 -17.05 7.40 -0.05
C VAL A 36 -18.28 8.29 -0.16
N ASP A 37 -18.55 8.81 -1.36
CA ASP A 37 -19.71 9.62 -1.68
C ASP A 37 -20.11 9.47 -3.17
N THR A 38 -21.00 10.32 -3.68
CA THR A 38 -21.55 10.22 -5.05
C THR A 38 -20.52 10.39 -6.17
N ARG A 39 -19.34 10.96 -5.89
CA ARG A 39 -18.29 11.22 -6.88
C ARG A 39 -16.93 10.67 -6.48
N THR A 40 -16.80 10.18 -5.25
CA THR A 40 -15.50 9.89 -4.67
C THR A 40 -15.39 8.44 -4.24
N TRP A 41 -14.28 7.82 -4.61
CA TRP A 41 -13.87 6.50 -4.18
C TRP A 41 -12.58 6.57 -3.38
N ALA A 42 -12.38 5.60 -2.50
CA ALA A 42 -11.13 5.41 -1.79
C ALA A 42 -10.67 3.96 -1.87
N CYS A 43 -9.37 3.75 -1.84
CA CYS A 43 -8.76 2.42 -1.86
C CYS A 43 -7.74 2.28 -0.71
N PRO A 44 -7.93 1.33 0.22
CA PRO A 44 -6.96 1.05 1.25
C PRO A 44 -5.65 0.48 0.68
N ALA A 45 -4.53 0.85 1.29
CA ALA A 45 -3.21 0.29 0.97
C ALA A 45 -2.37 0.16 2.23
N ALA A 46 -1.54 -0.87 2.31
CA ALA A 46 -0.62 -1.07 3.43
C ALA A 46 0.71 -1.71 3.00
N LEU A 47 1.78 -1.31 3.68
CA LEU A 47 3.07 -2.01 3.73
C LEU A 47 3.37 -2.32 5.20
N GLU A 48 2.73 -3.36 5.74
CA GLU A 48 2.97 -3.77 7.13
C GLU A 48 4.41 -4.27 7.30
N GLY A 49 5.05 -3.94 8.42
CA GLY A 49 6.48 -4.19 8.63
C GLY A 49 7.40 -3.09 8.08
N PHE A 50 6.85 -2.06 7.43
CA PHE A 50 7.59 -0.88 6.99
C PHE A 50 6.90 0.43 7.41
N ASP A 51 6.01 0.97 6.56
CA ASP A 51 5.24 2.20 6.83
C ASP A 51 3.87 1.92 7.49
N GLY A 52 3.47 0.65 7.57
CA GLY A 52 2.17 0.21 8.04
C GLY A 52 1.05 0.56 7.05
N ARG A 53 -0.13 0.87 7.58
CA ARG A 53 -1.29 1.24 6.77
C ARG A 53 -1.35 2.73 6.46
N TYR A 54 -1.42 3.05 5.17
CA TYR A 54 -1.56 4.40 4.66
C TYR A 54 -2.98 4.94 4.86
N PRO A 55 -3.18 6.27 4.79
CA PRO A 55 -4.50 6.85 4.51
C PRO A 55 -5.09 6.20 3.25
N ASP A 56 -6.41 6.01 3.23
CA ASP A 56 -7.05 5.43 2.05
C ASP A 56 -6.92 6.40 0.87
N ILE A 57 -6.62 5.86 -0.30
CA ILE A 57 -6.21 6.62 -1.47
C ILE A 57 -7.42 6.99 -2.31
N PHE A 58 -7.65 8.29 -2.46
CA PHE A 58 -8.82 8.84 -3.11
C PHE A 58 -8.70 8.88 -4.63
N GLY A 59 -9.82 8.70 -5.32
CA GLY A 59 -9.97 8.87 -6.76
C GLY A 59 -11.41 9.18 -7.16
N ASP A 60 -11.60 9.67 -8.38
CA ASP A 60 -12.89 9.98 -9.02
C ASP A 60 -13.71 8.71 -9.32
N GLY A 61 -13.05 7.55 -9.33
CA GLY A 61 -13.67 6.26 -9.51
C GLY A 61 -12.86 5.13 -8.86
N SER A 62 -13.49 3.98 -8.68
CA SER A 62 -12.88 2.77 -8.12
C SER A 62 -11.57 2.40 -8.82
N MET A 63 -11.54 2.49 -10.15
CA MET A 63 -10.37 2.19 -10.96
C MET A 63 -9.22 3.16 -10.67
N GLN A 64 -9.49 4.47 -10.60
CA GLN A 64 -8.46 5.46 -10.32
C GLN A 64 -7.91 5.31 -8.90
N ALA A 65 -8.79 5.14 -7.90
CA ALA A 65 -8.40 4.92 -6.51
C ALA A 65 -7.50 3.67 -6.38
N LEU A 66 -7.86 2.57 -7.04
CA LEU A 66 -7.07 1.34 -7.08
C LEU A 66 -5.69 1.56 -7.74
N SER A 67 -5.65 2.17 -8.92
CA SER A 67 -4.40 2.43 -9.63
C SER A 67 -3.45 3.32 -8.84
N LEU A 68 -3.97 4.33 -8.14
CA LEU A 68 -3.18 5.20 -7.28
C LEU A 68 -2.65 4.46 -6.04
N ALA A 69 -3.47 3.59 -5.43
CA ALA A 69 -3.03 2.73 -4.32
C ALA A 69 -1.90 1.78 -4.75
N MET A 70 -2.04 1.10 -5.89
CA MET A 70 -1.00 0.22 -6.44
C MET A 70 0.29 1.01 -6.75
N ARG A 71 0.16 2.20 -7.36
CA ARG A 71 1.30 3.06 -7.65
C ARG A 71 2.02 3.50 -6.40
N LEU A 72 1.30 3.85 -5.33
CA LEU A 72 1.90 4.19 -4.03
C LEU A 72 2.75 3.04 -3.50
N ILE A 73 2.21 1.81 -3.47
CA ILE A 73 2.95 0.62 -3.03
C ILE A 73 4.21 0.43 -3.88
N ALA A 74 4.09 0.49 -5.21
CA ALA A 74 5.22 0.33 -6.12
C ALA A 74 6.31 1.40 -5.91
N THR A 75 5.93 2.67 -5.76
CA THR A 75 6.86 3.77 -5.47
C THR A 75 7.58 3.57 -4.14
N ARG A 76 6.86 3.15 -3.09
CA ARG A 76 7.45 2.92 -1.76
C ARG A 76 8.45 1.78 -1.76
N LEU A 77 8.12 0.67 -2.42
CA LEU A 77 9.04 -0.45 -2.61
C LEU A 77 10.26 -0.03 -3.45
N GLY A 78 10.08 0.80 -4.48
CA GLY A 78 11.18 1.35 -5.28
C GLY A 78 12.14 2.18 -4.44
N HIS A 79 11.63 3.13 -3.65
CA HIS A 79 12.45 3.94 -2.75
C HIS A 79 13.19 3.09 -1.70
N MET A 80 12.59 1.99 -1.26
CA MET A 80 13.23 1.06 -0.33
C MET A 80 14.48 0.41 -0.96
N LEU A 81 14.44 0.06 -2.24
CA LEU A 81 15.60 -0.48 -2.96
C LEU A 81 16.69 0.58 -3.16
N GLU A 82 16.30 1.81 -3.47
CA GLU A 82 17.24 2.91 -3.74
C GLU A 82 17.96 3.39 -2.47
N ASN A 83 17.24 3.53 -1.36
CA ASN A 83 17.80 4.08 -0.11
C ASN A 83 18.75 3.11 0.64
N ASN A 84 18.80 1.84 0.25
CA ASN A 84 19.73 0.84 0.80
C ASN A 84 20.88 0.51 -0.15
N ALA A 85 20.99 1.23 -1.27
CA ALA A 85 22.11 1.15 -2.20
C ALA A 85 23.25 2.14 -1.86
N GLN A 86 23.21 2.78 -0.68
CA GLN A 86 24.26 3.65 -0.12
C GLN A 86 24.83 3.03 1.15
#